data_AF-A0A453HVD5-F1
#
_entry.id   AF-A0A453HVD5-F1
#
_cell.length_a   1.000
_cell.length_b   1.000
_cell.length_c   1.000
_cell.angle_alpha   90.00
_cell.angle_beta   90.00
_cell.angle_gamma   90.00
#
_symmetry.space_group_name_H-M   'P 1'
#
loop_
_entity.id
_entity.type
_entity.pdbx_description
1 polymer ?
#
loop_
_entity_poly.entity_id
_entity_poly.type
_entity_poly.pdbx_seq_one_letter_code
_entity_poly.pdbx_strand_id
1 'polypeptide(L)'
;MEGTSDNLGAVPRAIQELFSHAAQDTSSTYSFSISMLEVYMGSLRDLLAPRQQPLFRSIEGNTTCNLSILATTSGSVQVEGLTDVAVPDLKKANQWYCRGRRSRSTSGTNVNNVSSRSHWWVGLDRVSACAVCSGNLNSTQFYLVLALSVCSLTRITIRRCGGVTEQVSKLWLVDLGGSERLLKTGASGLTMDEGKAINLSLSALGDVIAALRRKRSHVPYRNSKLTQILSDSLGDGSKVVMVVHISPSKDDVGETICSLGFAKRARLIESSRELSEVR
;
A
#
# COMPACT_ATOMS: atom_id res chain seq x y z
N MET A 1 0.09 -1.00 -9.26
CA MET A 1 0.51 -2.08 -8.32
C MET A 1 0.07 -3.48 -8.76
N GLU A 2 -1.16 -3.67 -9.24
CA GLU A 2 -1.74 -4.98 -9.61
C GLU A 2 -1.33 -5.50 -11.00
N GLY A 3 -1.26 -4.61 -11.99
CA GLY A 3 -1.12 -4.97 -13.41
C GLY A 3 -2.39 -5.60 -13.99
N THR A 4 -2.26 -6.25 -15.14
CA THR A 4 -3.31 -6.98 -15.84
C THR A 4 -3.07 -8.49 -15.78
N SER A 5 -4.00 -9.29 -16.32
CA SER A 5 -3.81 -10.75 -16.47
C SER A 5 -2.57 -11.08 -17.31
N ASP A 6 -2.34 -10.27 -18.35
CA ASP A 6 -1.29 -10.53 -19.35
C ASP A 6 0.03 -9.88 -18.95
N ASN A 7 -0.03 -8.83 -18.12
CA ASN A 7 1.13 -8.16 -17.56
C ASN A 7 0.95 -7.89 -16.07
N LEU A 8 1.40 -8.87 -15.28
CA LEU A 8 1.36 -8.79 -13.81
C LEU A 8 2.03 -7.51 -13.31
N GLY A 9 1.46 -6.90 -12.27
CA GLY A 9 2.04 -5.73 -11.61
C GLY A 9 3.07 -6.08 -10.55
N ALA A 10 3.55 -5.07 -9.85
CA ALA A 10 4.58 -5.20 -8.84
C ALA A 10 4.23 -6.21 -7.73
N VAL A 11 2.98 -6.25 -7.25
CA VAL A 11 2.60 -7.12 -6.14
C VAL A 11 2.60 -8.61 -6.52
N PRO A 12 1.85 -9.06 -7.54
CA PRO A 12 1.90 -10.46 -7.95
C PRO A 12 3.29 -10.91 -8.40
N ARG A 13 4.08 -10.02 -9.03
CA ARG A 13 5.48 -10.31 -9.38
C ARG A 13 6.36 -10.47 -8.14
N ALA A 14 6.22 -9.61 -7.13
CA ALA A 14 6.98 -9.71 -5.88
C ALA A 14 6.65 -11.01 -5.13
N ILE A 15 5.38 -11.41 -5.08
CA ILE A 15 4.97 -12.71 -4.52
C ILE A 15 5.66 -13.84 -5.30
N GLN A 16 5.58 -13.83 -6.63
CA GLN A 16 6.20 -14.85 -7.46
C GLN A 16 7.72 -14.94 -7.21
N GLU A 17 8.41 -13.80 -7.21
CA GLU A 17 9.85 -13.74 -7.00
C GLU A 17 10.27 -14.26 -5.62
N LEU A 18 9.51 -13.96 -4.57
CA LEU A 18 9.77 -14.47 -3.22
C LEU A 18 9.76 -16.00 -3.16
N PHE A 19 8.73 -16.63 -3.74
CA PHE A 19 8.62 -18.08 -3.77
C PHE A 19 9.66 -18.71 -4.70
N SER A 20 9.96 -18.08 -5.84
CA SER A 20 11.02 -18.53 -6.74
C SER A 20 12.40 -18.49 -6.07
N HIS A 21 12.71 -17.43 -5.33
CA HIS A 21 13.97 -17.31 -4.60
C HIS A 21 14.09 -18.37 -3.51
N ALA A 22 13.04 -18.58 -2.71
CA ALA A 22 13.04 -19.62 -1.68
C ALA A 22 13.14 -21.04 -2.25
N ALA A 23 12.58 -21.29 -3.43
CA ALA A 23 12.70 -22.59 -4.10
C ALA A 23 14.12 -22.86 -4.65
N GLN A 24 14.87 -21.81 -4.97
CA GLN A 24 16.26 -21.91 -5.47
C GLN A 24 17.28 -22.03 -4.33
N ASP A 25 16.93 -21.61 -3.12
CA ASP A 25 17.81 -21.68 -1.96
C ASP A 25 17.72 -23.04 -1.27
N THR A 26 18.72 -23.88 -1.48
CA THR A 26 18.82 -25.22 -0.86
C THR A 26 19.42 -25.19 0.55
N SER A 27 19.91 -24.04 1.02
CA SER A 27 20.63 -23.90 2.30
C SER A 27 19.71 -23.60 3.48
N SER A 28 18.47 -23.21 3.23
CA SER A 28 17.55 -22.74 4.25
C SER A 28 16.13 -23.18 3.96
N THR A 29 15.36 -23.39 5.02
CA THR A 29 13.93 -23.63 4.92
C THR A 29 13.17 -22.32 5.08
N TYR A 30 12.08 -22.18 4.34
CA TYR A 30 11.27 -20.97 4.33
C TYR A 30 9.84 -21.30 4.72
N SER A 31 9.24 -20.43 5.53
CA SER A 31 7.79 -20.38 5.69
C SER A 31 7.28 -18.96 5.49
N PHE A 32 6.08 -18.86 4.95
CA PHE A 32 5.48 -17.60 4.56
C PHE A 32 4.09 -17.47 5.18
N SER A 33 3.75 -16.25 5.60
CA SER A 33 2.37 -15.86 5.90
C SER A 33 2.01 -14.55 5.21
N ILE A 34 0.72 -14.37 4.96
CA ILE A 34 0.17 -13.16 4.34
C ILE A 34 -0.90 -12.56 5.24
N SER A 35 -0.83 -11.25 5.43
CA SER A 35 -1.90 -10.41 5.97
C SER A 35 -2.24 -9.31 4.97
N MET A 36 -3.50 -8.92 4.90
CA MET A 36 -3.93 -7.77 4.11
C MET A 36 -4.84 -6.88 4.94
N LEU A 37 -4.51 -5.59 4.99
CA LEU A 37 -5.28 -4.59 5.70
C LEU A 37 -5.63 -3.44 4.76
N GLU A 38 -6.71 -2.76 5.11
CA GLU A 38 -7.21 -1.57 4.45
C GLU A 38 -7.27 -0.43 5.46
N VAL A 39 -6.80 0.76 5.06
CA VAL A 39 -7.05 2.01 5.77
C VAL A 39 -8.10 2.78 4.99
N TYR A 40 -9.31 2.87 5.54
CA TYR A 40 -10.44 3.56 4.93
C TYR A 40 -11.09 4.49 5.95
N MET A 41 -11.22 5.77 5.60
CA MET A 41 -11.77 6.83 6.46
C MET A 41 -11.15 6.85 7.87
N GLY A 42 -9.83 6.69 7.96
CA GLY A 42 -9.10 6.66 9.24
C GLY A 42 -9.30 5.38 10.07
N SER A 43 -10.12 4.45 9.59
CA SER A 43 -10.39 3.16 10.23
C SER A 43 -9.57 2.04 9.57
N LEU A 44 -9.27 1.01 10.36
CA LEU A 44 -8.58 -0.20 9.88
C LEU A 44 -9.59 -1.30 9.60
N ARG A 45 -9.38 -2.03 8.51
CA ARG A 45 -10.17 -3.21 8.15
C ARG A 45 -9.25 -4.37 7.77
N ASP A 46 -9.55 -5.54 8.32
CA ASP A 46 -8.90 -6.79 7.93
C ASP A 46 -9.57 -7.33 6.66
N LEU A 47 -8.78 -7.49 5.59
CA LEU A 47 -9.28 -7.96 4.30
C LEU A 47 -9.31 -9.49 4.19
N LEU A 48 -8.61 -10.21 5.07
CA LEU A 48 -8.51 -11.67 5.06
C LEU A 48 -9.36 -12.36 6.13
N ALA A 49 -9.94 -11.58 7.06
CA ALA A 49 -10.84 -12.07 8.10
C ALA A 49 -11.87 -13.09 7.55
N PRO A 50 -12.18 -14.16 8.30
CA PRO A 50 -13.26 -15.06 7.95
C PRO A 50 -14.56 -14.27 7.79
N ARG A 51 -15.32 -14.52 6.72
CA ARG A 51 -16.65 -13.95 6.59
C ARG A 51 -17.53 -14.56 7.68
N GLN A 52 -17.84 -13.80 8.72
CA GLN A 52 -18.80 -14.22 9.73
C GLN A 52 -20.14 -14.49 9.00
N GLN A 53 -20.67 -15.70 9.12
CA GLN A 53 -22.04 -15.96 8.73
C GLN A 53 -22.95 -15.11 9.63
N PRO A 54 -24.00 -14.45 9.11
CA PRO A 54 -24.92 -13.68 9.94
C PRO A 54 -25.85 -14.65 10.68
N LEU A 55 -25.32 -15.36 11.67
CA LEU A 55 -26.09 -16.13 12.63
C LEU A 55 -26.25 -15.23 13.86
N PHE A 56 -27.43 -14.63 13.97
CA PHE A 56 -27.86 -13.75 15.06
C PHE A 56 -27.18 -12.37 15.08
N ARG A 57 -27.84 -11.39 14.46
CA ARG A 57 -27.57 -9.97 14.68
C ARG A 57 -27.97 -9.67 16.13
N SER A 58 -27.03 -9.77 17.06
CA SER A 58 -27.19 -9.26 18.42
C SER A 58 -27.69 -7.82 18.35
N ILE A 59 -28.73 -7.53 19.13
CA ILE A 59 -29.42 -6.23 19.17
C ILE A 59 -28.55 -5.12 19.78
N GLU A 60 -27.35 -5.42 20.25
CA GLU A 60 -26.38 -4.43 20.69
C GLU A 60 -25.21 -4.35 19.69
N GLY A 61 -25.06 -3.16 19.12
CA GLY A 61 -24.07 -2.87 18.09
C GLY A 61 -22.64 -3.15 18.54
N ASN A 62 -21.79 -3.33 17.54
CA ASN A 62 -20.33 -3.28 17.60
C ASN A 62 -19.59 -4.60 17.87
N THR A 63 -19.79 -5.62 17.01
CA THR A 63 -18.72 -6.60 16.72
C THR A 63 -17.80 -6.08 15.62
N THR A 64 -17.17 -4.93 15.87
CA THR A 64 -15.99 -4.51 15.10
C THR A 64 -14.83 -5.42 15.48
N CYS A 65 -14.17 -6.01 14.47
CA CYS A 65 -12.83 -6.55 14.66
C CYS A 65 -11.96 -5.38 15.14
N ASN A 66 -11.71 -5.26 16.44
CA ASN A 66 -10.97 -4.12 17.00
C ASN A 66 -9.48 -4.30 16.70
N LEU A 67 -9.07 -3.87 15.50
CA LEU A 67 -7.67 -3.84 15.12
C LEU A 67 -6.95 -2.74 15.89
N SER A 68 -5.98 -3.13 16.72
CA SER A 68 -5.15 -2.21 17.51
C SER A 68 -3.74 -2.17 16.92
N ILE A 69 -3.12 -0.99 16.81
CA ILE A 69 -1.73 -0.87 16.37
C ILE A 69 -0.86 -0.82 17.62
N LEU A 70 0.02 -1.81 17.76
CA LEU A 70 0.94 -1.97 18.87
C LEU A 70 2.37 -1.75 18.38
N ALA A 71 3.11 -0.91 19.09
CA ALA A 71 4.55 -0.81 18.96
C ALA A 71 5.19 -1.74 20.00
N THR A 72 5.98 -2.70 19.52
CA THR A 72 6.75 -3.59 20.39
C THR A 72 7.94 -2.85 21.00
N THR A 73 8.50 -3.39 22.09
CA THR A 73 9.71 -2.85 22.74
C THR A 73 10.93 -2.81 21.82
N SER A 74 10.97 -3.64 20.78
CA SER A 74 11.99 -3.63 19.73
C SER A 74 11.76 -2.57 18.64
N GLY A 75 10.71 -1.75 18.76
CA GLY A 75 10.33 -0.75 17.75
C GLY A 75 9.56 -1.32 16.56
N SER A 76 9.34 -2.64 16.48
CA SER A 76 8.55 -3.25 15.42
C SER A 76 7.05 -2.99 15.59
N VAL A 77 6.34 -2.80 14.48
CA VAL A 77 4.88 -2.58 14.51
C VAL A 77 4.15 -3.91 14.33
N GLN A 78 3.13 -4.13 15.16
CA GLN A 78 2.17 -5.20 15.03
C GLN A 78 0.75 -4.64 15.03
N VAL A 79 -0.14 -5.29 14.30
CA VAL A 79 -1.58 -4.99 14.32
C VAL A 79 -2.26 -6.16 14.98
N GLU A 80 -2.71 -5.97 16.22
CA GLU A 80 -3.43 -6.98 16.97
C GLU A 80 -4.78 -7.27 16.31
N GLY A 81 -5.18 -8.54 16.30
CA GLY A 81 -6.41 -8.99 15.66
C GLY A 81 -6.37 -9.04 14.13
N LEU A 82 -5.24 -8.68 13.49
CA LEU A 82 -5.07 -8.82 12.04
C LEU A 82 -4.84 -10.28 11.67
N THR A 83 -5.67 -10.82 10.78
CA THR A 83 -5.54 -12.18 10.27
C THR A 83 -4.20 -12.34 9.52
N ASP A 84 -3.40 -13.31 9.96
CA ASP A 84 -2.13 -13.71 9.35
C ASP A 84 -2.25 -15.17 8.90
N VAL A 85 -2.27 -15.40 7.59
CA VAL A 85 -2.56 -16.72 7.04
C VAL A 85 -1.29 -17.35 6.47
N ALA A 86 -0.97 -18.57 6.91
CA ALA A 86 0.12 -19.35 6.33
C ALA A 86 -0.13 -19.64 4.84
N VAL A 87 0.88 -19.42 4.01
CA VAL A 87 0.85 -19.64 2.55
C VAL A 87 2.00 -20.54 2.14
N PRO A 88 1.79 -21.87 2.07
CA PRO A 88 2.86 -22.83 1.83
C PRO A 88 3.41 -22.79 0.39
N ASP A 89 2.63 -22.26 -0.55
CA ASP A 89 2.99 -22.21 -1.96
C ASP A 89 2.45 -20.94 -2.65
N LEU A 90 3.01 -20.67 -3.83
CA LEU A 90 2.65 -19.52 -4.67
C LEU A 90 1.15 -19.52 -5.03
N LYS A 91 0.54 -20.70 -5.24
CA LYS A 91 -0.87 -20.81 -5.61
C LYS A 91 -1.75 -20.35 -4.46
N LYS A 92 -1.45 -20.77 -3.22
CA LYS A 92 -2.18 -20.37 -2.01
C LYS A 92 -1.98 -18.89 -1.70
N ALA A 93 -0.76 -18.37 -1.87
CA ALA A 93 -0.46 -16.95 -1.73
C ALA A 93 -1.31 -16.10 -2.69
N ASN A 94 -1.33 -16.46 -3.98
CA ASN A 94 -2.14 -15.76 -4.98
C ASN A 94 -3.66 -15.87 -4.71
N GLN A 95 -4.15 -17.02 -4.21
CA GLN A 95 -5.55 -17.17 -3.82
C GLN A 95 -5.95 -16.21 -2.70
N TRP A 96 -5.14 -16.13 -1.64
CA TRP A 96 -5.40 -15.23 -0.52
C TRP A 96 -5.27 -13.76 -0.91
N TYR A 97 -4.25 -13.44 -1.70
CA TYR A 97 -4.08 -12.10 -2.26
C TYR A 97 -5.29 -11.68 -3.09
N CYS A 98 -5.74 -12.54 -4.02
CA CYS A 98 -6.94 -12.28 -4.82
C CYS A 98 -8.20 -12.16 -3.96
N ARG A 99 -8.33 -12.95 -2.89
CA ARG A 99 -9.44 -12.84 -1.95
C ARG A 99 -9.44 -11.49 -1.24
N GLY A 100 -8.31 -11.08 -0.65
CA GLY A 100 -8.20 -9.79 0.04
C GLY A 100 -8.48 -8.62 -0.90
N ARG A 101 -7.96 -8.69 -2.14
CA ARG A 101 -8.24 -7.71 -3.19
C ARG A 101 -9.73 -7.57 -3.52
N ARG A 102 -10.47 -8.70 -3.55
CA ARG A 102 -11.93 -8.68 -3.76
C ARG A 102 -12.71 -8.21 -2.52
N SER A 103 -12.13 -8.38 -1.33
CA SER A 103 -12.69 -7.98 -0.04
C SER A 103 -12.53 -6.48 0.25
N ARG A 104 -11.56 -5.84 -0.42
CA ARG A 104 -11.35 -4.39 -0.39
C ARG A 104 -12.69 -3.67 -0.56
N SER A 105 -12.93 -2.62 0.23
CA SER A 105 -14.14 -1.82 0.13
C SER A 105 -14.26 -1.25 -1.28
N THR A 106 -14.99 -1.95 -2.14
CA THR A 106 -15.78 -1.28 -3.16
C THR A 106 -17.00 -0.81 -2.43
N SER A 107 -17.10 0.49 -2.16
CA SER A 107 -18.40 1.09 -1.85
C SER A 107 -19.34 0.67 -2.97
N GLY A 108 -20.20 -0.32 -2.68
CA GLY A 108 -21.40 -0.59 -3.43
C GLY A 108 -22.39 0.51 -3.08
N THR A 109 -22.13 1.73 -3.55
CA THR A 109 -23.20 2.70 -3.70
C THR A 109 -23.90 2.36 -5.01
N ASN A 110 -25.23 2.36 -4.96
CA ASN A 110 -26.14 1.87 -6.00
C ASN A 110 -26.17 2.77 -7.27
N VAL A 111 -25.02 3.35 -7.65
CA VAL A 111 -24.82 4.24 -8.81
C VAL A 111 -23.44 4.08 -9.49
N ASN A 112 -22.56 3.18 -9.05
CA ASN A 112 -21.34 2.89 -9.79
C ASN A 112 -21.54 1.71 -10.75
N ASN A 113 -22.12 2.02 -11.91
CA ASN A 113 -21.95 1.18 -13.09
C ASN A 113 -20.44 1.08 -13.40
N VAL A 114 -20.00 -0.13 -13.71
CA VAL A 114 -18.62 -0.52 -13.94
C VAL A 114 -17.89 0.47 -14.88
N SER A 115 -16.95 1.22 -14.34
CA SER A 115 -15.83 1.81 -15.08
C SER A 115 -14.70 1.99 -14.06
N SER A 116 -13.59 1.25 -14.03
CA SER A 116 -12.78 0.71 -15.10
C SER A 116 -11.99 -0.49 -14.55
N ARG A 117 -12.59 -1.68 -14.52
CA ARG A 117 -11.91 -2.92 -14.09
C ARG A 117 -11.22 -3.71 -15.22
N SER A 118 -11.28 -3.23 -16.47
CA SER A 118 -10.68 -3.95 -17.62
C SER A 118 -10.21 -3.06 -18.78
N HIS A 119 -9.95 -1.77 -18.56
CA HIS A 119 -9.50 -0.89 -19.65
C HIS A 119 -8.54 0.17 -19.11
N TRP A 120 -7.27 -0.19 -18.99
CA TRP A 120 -6.16 0.76 -19.05
C TRP A 120 -5.48 0.50 -20.38
N TRP A 121 -5.70 1.36 -21.36
CA TRP A 121 -4.99 1.36 -22.63
C TRP A 121 -4.49 2.78 -22.90
N VAL A 122 -3.17 2.97 -22.78
CA VAL A 122 -2.30 3.54 -23.83
C VAL A 122 -0.93 2.88 -23.62
N GLY A 123 -0.33 2.44 -24.73
CA GLY A 123 0.77 1.49 -24.80
C GLY A 123 2.00 1.80 -23.95
N LEU A 124 2.52 0.73 -23.36
CA LEU A 124 3.83 0.67 -22.73
C LEU A 124 4.86 0.38 -23.83
N ASP A 125 5.12 1.35 -24.70
CA ASP A 125 6.35 1.33 -25.48
C ASP A 125 7.39 2.17 -24.73
N ARG A 126 8.40 1.46 -24.22
CA ARG A 126 9.65 1.97 -23.64
C ARG A 126 9.53 2.75 -22.32
N VAL A 127 9.91 2.06 -21.24
CA VAL A 127 10.69 2.71 -20.18
C VAL A 127 11.94 3.30 -20.84
N SER A 128 11.98 4.61 -20.98
CA SER A 128 13.21 5.34 -21.29
C SER A 128 13.19 6.66 -20.52
N ALA A 129 14.26 6.87 -19.78
CA ALA A 129 14.62 8.18 -19.31
C ALA A 129 14.72 9.16 -20.49
N CYS A 130 14.19 10.36 -20.30
CA CYS A 130 14.45 11.59 -21.06
C CYS A 130 13.90 11.72 -22.51
N ALA A 131 13.72 13.01 -22.86
CA ALA A 131 13.54 13.64 -24.17
C ALA A 131 12.11 13.99 -24.66
N VAL A 132 12.02 15.28 -25.04
CA VAL A 132 10.91 16.08 -25.56
C VAL A 132 10.44 15.62 -26.95
N CYS A 133 9.15 15.76 -27.27
CA CYS A 133 8.65 16.50 -28.46
C CYS A 133 7.12 16.48 -28.68
N SER A 134 6.61 17.70 -28.87
CA SER A 134 5.42 18.25 -29.55
C SER A 134 4.41 17.36 -30.32
N GLY A 135 3.12 17.71 -30.22
CA GLY A 135 2.10 17.44 -31.25
C GLY A 135 0.66 17.40 -30.72
N ASN A 136 -0.18 18.37 -31.11
CA ASN A 136 -1.60 18.49 -30.76
C ASN A 136 -2.51 17.56 -31.61
N LEU A 137 -3.67 17.14 -31.08
CA LEU A 137 -5.03 17.52 -31.54
C LEU A 137 -6.13 16.70 -30.81
N ASN A 138 -7.05 17.44 -30.17
CA ASN A 138 -8.52 17.32 -30.27
C ASN A 138 -9.29 16.19 -29.57
N SER A 139 -9.79 16.54 -28.38
CA SER A 139 -11.18 16.38 -27.91
C SER A 139 -11.89 15.05 -28.18
N THR A 140 -12.07 14.23 -27.14
CA THR A 140 -13.38 14.00 -26.51
C THR A 140 -13.28 13.09 -25.28
N GLN A 141 -14.03 13.48 -24.23
CA GLN A 141 -14.43 12.71 -23.05
C GLN A 141 -13.42 12.50 -21.91
N PHE A 142 -13.53 13.46 -20.98
CA PHE A 142 -13.26 13.33 -19.55
C PHE A 142 -13.75 11.97 -18.99
N TYR A 143 -12.80 11.14 -18.57
CA TYR A 143 -12.96 10.28 -17.40
C TYR A 143 -11.65 10.32 -16.62
N LEU A 144 -11.48 11.39 -15.85
CA LEU A 144 -10.51 11.44 -14.78
C LEU A 144 -10.98 10.45 -13.70
N VAL A 145 -10.58 9.18 -13.81
CA VAL A 145 -10.81 8.18 -12.76
C VAL A 145 -9.79 8.42 -11.65
N LEU A 146 -9.96 9.53 -10.94
CA LEU A 146 -9.36 9.80 -9.64
C LEU A 146 -10.28 9.22 -8.58
N ALA A 147 -10.02 7.97 -8.19
CA ALA A 147 -10.46 7.42 -6.91
C ALA A 147 -9.94 5.98 -6.76
N LEU A 148 -8.64 5.80 -6.56
CA LEU A 148 -8.23 4.71 -5.67
C LEU A 148 -8.55 5.20 -4.25
N SER A 149 -9.82 5.04 -3.86
CA SER A 149 -10.45 5.53 -2.61
C SER A 149 -9.91 4.84 -1.33
N VAL A 150 -8.84 4.05 -1.44
CA VAL A 150 -8.46 3.11 -0.40
C VAL A 150 -6.96 2.87 -0.41
N CYS A 151 -6.32 3.02 0.75
CA CYS A 151 -4.98 2.51 0.96
C CYS A 151 -5.03 1.03 1.34
N SER A 152 -4.43 0.17 0.52
CA SER A 152 -4.33 -1.27 0.79
C SER A 152 -2.89 -1.65 1.09
N LEU A 153 -2.67 -2.35 2.19
CA LEU A 153 -1.37 -2.82 2.60
C LEU A 153 -1.39 -4.35 2.64
N THR A 154 -0.53 -4.97 1.84
CA THR A 154 -0.27 -6.40 1.88
C THR A 154 1.05 -6.63 2.60
N ARG A 155 1.03 -7.42 3.68
CA ARG A 155 2.21 -7.84 4.42
C ARG A 155 2.49 -9.30 4.11
N ILE A 156 3.70 -9.60 3.67
CA ILE A 156 4.21 -10.97 3.60
C ILE A 156 5.28 -11.11 4.67
N THR A 157 5.04 -12.00 5.64
CA THR A 157 6.04 -12.36 6.64
C THR A 157 6.82 -13.55 6.10
N ILE A 158 8.14 -13.45 6.12
CA ILE A 158 9.08 -14.44 5.61
C ILE A 158 9.89 -14.93 6.81
N ARG A 159 9.80 -16.22 7.11
CA ARG A 159 10.63 -16.87 8.13
C ARG A 159 11.63 -17.77 7.43
N ARG A 160 12.92 -17.48 7.58
CA ARG A 160 14.03 -18.28 7.05
C ARG A 160 14.71 -18.99 8.21
N CYS A 161 14.81 -20.31 8.13
CA CYS A 161 15.53 -21.13 9.09
C CYS A 161 16.71 -21.82 8.39
N GLY A 162 17.92 -21.38 8.72
CA GLY A 162 19.18 -21.95 8.26
C GLY A 162 19.97 -22.47 9.46
N GLY A 163 19.82 -23.75 9.80
CA GLY A 163 20.42 -24.34 11.00
C GLY A 163 19.69 -23.95 12.29
N VAL A 164 20.40 -23.31 13.23
CA VAL A 164 19.88 -22.99 14.58
C VAL A 164 19.21 -21.60 14.64
N THR A 165 19.46 -20.72 13.68
CA THR A 165 18.95 -19.35 13.69
C THR A 165 17.70 -19.19 12.81
N GLU A 166 16.61 -18.71 13.42
CA GLU A 166 15.42 -18.25 12.69
C GLU A 166 15.53 -16.73 12.42
N GLN A 167 15.41 -16.34 11.16
CA GLN A 167 15.32 -14.94 10.75
C GLN A 167 13.92 -14.63 10.27
N VAL A 168 13.34 -13.54 10.78
CA VAL A 168 12.01 -13.05 10.37
C VAL A 168 12.15 -11.74 9.63
N SER A 169 11.62 -11.68 8.42
CA SER A 169 11.56 -10.47 7.58
C SER A 169 10.12 -10.15 7.21
N LYS A 170 9.82 -8.86 6.99
CA LYS A 170 8.51 -8.41 6.53
C LYS A 170 8.69 -7.70 5.19
N LEU A 171 7.89 -8.08 4.19
CA LEU A 171 7.70 -7.31 2.97
C LEU A 171 6.34 -6.62 3.03
N TRP A 172 6.35 -5.29 3.04
CA TRP A 172 5.15 -4.48 2.90
C TRP A 172 4.99 -4.02 1.44
N LEU A 173 3.85 -4.34 0.85
CA LEU A 173 3.43 -3.89 -0.47
C LEU A 173 2.22 -2.97 -0.27
N VAL A 174 2.46 -1.68 -0.45
CA VAL A 174 1.52 -0.62 -0.10
C VAL A 174 1.01 0.05 -1.38
N ASP A 175 -0.30 0.01 -1.58
CA ASP A 175 -1.00 0.77 -2.61
C ASP A 175 -1.67 1.97 -1.93
N LEU A 176 -1.17 3.17 -2.22
CA LEU A 176 -1.66 4.41 -1.63
C LEU A 176 -2.85 4.96 -2.45
N GLY A 177 -3.72 5.71 -1.78
CA GLY A 177 -4.77 6.47 -2.46
C GLY A 177 -4.22 7.60 -3.32
N GLY A 178 -5.09 8.19 -4.13
CA GLY A 178 -4.77 9.32 -4.99
C GLY A 178 -4.30 10.56 -4.20
N SER A 179 -3.33 11.30 -4.75
CA SER A 179 -2.75 12.50 -4.13
C SER A 179 -3.36 13.81 -4.62
N GLU A 180 -4.41 13.72 -5.43
CA GLU A 180 -5.11 14.85 -6.02
C GLU A 180 -5.74 15.78 -4.98
N ARG A 181 -5.70 17.07 -5.30
CA ARG A 181 -6.38 18.08 -4.49
C ARG A 181 -7.88 18.06 -4.77
N LEU A 182 -8.67 18.04 -3.70
CA LEU A 182 -10.14 18.05 -3.73
C LEU A 182 -10.75 19.17 -4.57
N LEU A 183 -10.10 20.33 -4.64
CA LEU A 183 -10.60 21.48 -5.42
C LEU A 183 -10.70 21.20 -6.92
N LYS A 184 -9.98 20.19 -7.44
CA LYS A 184 -10.03 19.79 -8.86
C LYS A 184 -11.05 18.70 -9.15
N THR A 185 -11.55 17.99 -8.13
CA THR A 185 -12.35 16.78 -8.34
C THR A 185 -13.84 17.09 -8.50
N GLY A 186 -14.30 18.28 -8.09
CA GLY A 186 -15.73 18.63 -8.08
C GLY A 186 -16.58 17.72 -7.18
N ALA A 187 -15.94 16.92 -6.32
CA ALA A 187 -16.61 15.94 -5.49
C ALA A 187 -17.42 16.61 -4.37
N SER A 188 -18.57 16.03 -4.04
CA SER A 188 -19.45 16.47 -2.95
C SER A 188 -19.90 15.28 -2.10
N GLY A 189 -20.44 15.56 -0.91
CA GLY A 189 -20.92 14.54 0.02
C GLY A 189 -19.84 13.54 0.45
N LEU A 190 -20.21 12.25 0.49
CA LEU A 190 -19.33 11.17 0.93
C LEU A 190 -18.01 11.10 0.16
N THR A 191 -18.02 11.31 -1.16
CA THR A 191 -16.80 11.28 -1.99
C THR A 191 -15.83 12.42 -1.64
N MET A 192 -16.36 13.58 -1.25
CA MET A 192 -15.52 14.68 -0.77
C MET A 192 -14.88 14.33 0.57
N ASP A 193 -15.65 13.78 1.50
CA ASP A 193 -15.13 13.36 2.80
C ASP A 193 -14.13 12.21 2.65
N GLU A 194 -14.34 11.33 1.65
CA GLU A 194 -13.38 10.32 1.27
C GLU A 194 -12.03 10.93 0.86
N GLY A 195 -12.05 11.86 -0.09
CA GLY A 195 -10.84 12.53 -0.53
C GLY A 195 -10.18 13.38 0.58
N LYS A 196 -10.94 13.91 1.55
CA LYS A 196 -10.36 14.58 2.73
C LYS A 196 -9.56 13.60 3.58
N ALA A 197 -10.12 12.43 3.88
CA ALA A 197 -9.43 11.43 4.70
C ALA A 197 -8.18 10.87 4.01
N ILE A 198 -8.23 10.69 2.68
CA ILE A 198 -7.05 10.28 1.88
C ILE A 198 -5.96 11.35 2.00
N ASN A 199 -6.30 12.60 1.70
CA ASN A 199 -5.35 13.71 1.76
C ASN A 199 -4.79 13.93 3.17
N LEU A 200 -5.57 13.68 4.22
CA LEU A 200 -5.08 13.70 5.60
C LEU A 200 -4.00 12.64 5.83
N SER A 201 -4.22 11.41 5.37
CA SER A 201 -3.23 10.32 5.52
C SER A 201 -1.94 10.57 4.73
N LEU A 202 -2.05 11.13 3.51
CA LEU A 202 -0.90 11.49 2.68
C LEU A 202 -0.15 12.71 3.24
N SER A 203 -0.86 13.67 3.82
CA SER A 203 -0.26 14.83 4.50
C SER A 203 0.53 14.38 5.74
N ALA A 204 -0.06 13.52 6.58
CA ALA A 204 0.62 12.93 7.72
C ALA A 204 1.88 12.15 7.31
N LEU A 205 1.82 11.41 6.21
CA LEU A 205 3.00 10.74 5.64
C LEU A 205 4.08 11.75 5.21
N GLY A 206 3.67 12.86 4.59
CA GLY A 206 4.55 13.97 4.25
C GLY A 206 5.23 14.59 5.47
N ASP A 207 4.49 14.77 6.57
CA ASP A 207 5.01 15.30 7.84
C ASP A 207 6.03 14.37 8.48
N VAL A 208 5.77 13.05 8.48
CA VAL A 208 6.72 12.03 8.95
C VAL A 208 8.02 12.08 8.14
N ILE A 209 7.93 12.08 6.81
CA ILE A 209 9.10 12.19 5.93
C ILE A 209 9.89 13.48 6.20
N ALA A 210 9.17 14.59 6.38
CA ALA A 210 9.75 15.89 6.64
C ALA A 210 10.44 15.99 8.01
N ALA A 211 9.93 15.27 9.02
CA ALA A 211 10.51 15.16 10.35
C ALA A 211 11.75 14.26 10.36
N LEU A 212 11.68 13.09 9.71
CA LEU A 212 12.78 12.14 9.56
C LEU A 212 13.99 12.77 8.86
N ARG A 213 13.77 13.42 7.73
CA ARG A 213 14.83 14.13 6.98
C ARG A 213 15.52 15.21 7.83
N ARG A 214 14.78 15.88 8.71
CA ARG A 214 15.32 16.92 9.60
C ARG A 214 15.91 16.35 10.90
N LYS A 215 15.94 15.02 11.07
CA LYS A 215 16.39 14.33 12.28
C LYS A 215 15.74 14.93 13.54
N ARG A 216 14.44 15.21 13.47
CA ARG A 216 13.67 15.72 14.61
C ARG A 216 13.62 14.64 15.70
N SER A 217 13.71 15.05 16.97
CA SER A 217 13.57 14.14 18.11
C SER A 217 12.20 13.47 18.17
N HIS A 218 11.15 14.17 17.74
CA HIS A 218 9.81 13.64 17.63
C HIS A 218 9.40 13.52 16.16
N VAL A 219 9.00 12.30 15.76
CA VAL A 219 8.42 12.01 14.44
C VAL A 219 6.93 11.71 14.62
N PRO A 220 6.02 12.41 13.92
CA PRO A 220 4.59 12.37 14.19
C PRO A 220 3.89 11.16 13.54
N TYR A 221 4.40 9.94 13.75
CA TYR A 221 3.79 8.72 13.20
C TYR A 221 2.33 8.54 13.62
N ARG A 222 1.94 9.08 14.78
CA ARG A 222 0.58 8.95 15.33
C ARG A 222 -0.49 9.74 14.57
N ASN A 223 -0.12 10.68 13.70
CA ASN A 223 -1.07 11.54 13.00
C ASN A 223 -1.99 10.81 12.02
N SER A 224 -1.67 9.58 11.61
CA SER A 224 -2.57 8.73 10.85
C SER A 224 -2.33 7.25 11.13
N LYS A 225 -3.34 6.39 10.90
CA LYS A 225 -3.17 4.93 10.99
C LYS A 225 -2.17 4.39 9.98
N LEU A 226 -2.12 4.97 8.78
CA LEU A 226 -1.13 4.63 7.76
C LEU A 226 0.29 4.84 8.28
N THR A 227 0.59 6.01 8.82
CA THR A 227 1.92 6.34 9.35
C THR A 227 2.26 5.56 10.61
N GLN A 228 1.27 5.19 11.43
CA GLN A 228 1.47 4.28 12.56
C GLN A 228 1.84 2.86 12.09
N ILE A 229 1.19 2.34 11.06
CA ILE A 229 1.51 1.01 10.50
C ILE A 229 2.90 1.00 9.88
N LEU A 230 3.24 2.06 9.14
CA LEU A 230 4.51 2.17 8.43
C LEU A 230 5.67 2.67 9.30
N SER A 231 5.50 2.85 10.61
CA SER A 231 6.57 3.43 11.43
C SER A 231 7.79 2.53 11.55
N ASP A 232 7.64 1.20 11.43
CA ASP A 232 8.77 0.26 11.36
C ASP A 232 9.44 0.22 9.97
N SER A 233 8.80 0.77 8.96
CA SER A 233 9.28 0.79 7.58
C SER A 233 9.90 2.13 7.21
N LEU A 234 9.34 3.23 7.70
CA LEU A 234 9.80 4.59 7.44
C LEU A 234 10.75 5.04 8.54
N GLY A 235 12.05 4.90 8.33
CA GLY A 235 13.08 5.27 9.30
C GLY A 235 14.33 4.39 9.17
N ASP A 236 14.96 4.10 10.30
CA ASP A 236 16.13 3.22 10.37
C ASP A 236 15.73 1.74 10.34
N GLY A 237 16.59 0.88 9.80
CA GLY A 237 16.42 -0.58 9.88
C GLY A 237 15.53 -1.24 8.81
N SER A 238 14.90 -0.47 7.90
CA SER A 238 14.10 -1.02 6.79
C SER A 238 14.52 -0.47 5.43
N LYS A 239 14.30 -1.26 4.38
CA LYS A 239 14.51 -0.84 3.00
C LYS A 239 13.18 -0.40 2.41
N VAL A 240 13.09 0.86 2.01
CA VAL A 240 11.88 1.41 1.38
C VAL A 240 12.16 1.79 -0.06
N VAL A 241 11.30 1.31 -0.95
CA VAL A 241 11.25 1.76 -2.34
C VAL A 241 9.92 2.48 -2.54
N MET A 242 9.99 3.73 -2.98
CA MET A 242 8.81 4.51 -3.35
C MET A 242 8.72 4.57 -4.87
N VAL A 243 7.60 4.14 -5.43
CA VAL A 243 7.28 4.30 -6.86
C VAL A 243 6.28 5.42 -7.00
N VAL A 244 6.62 6.44 -7.80
CA VAL A 244 5.79 7.61 -8.01
C VAL A 244 5.23 7.58 -9.42
N HIS A 245 3.91 7.39 -9.52
CA HIS A 245 3.20 7.45 -10.79
C HIS A 245 2.84 8.91 -11.09
N ILE A 246 3.13 9.35 -12.30
CA ILE A 246 2.83 10.70 -12.78
C ILE A 246 2.08 10.61 -14.10
N SER A 247 1.22 11.59 -14.36
CA SER A 247 0.55 11.75 -15.64
C SER A 247 1.42 12.60 -16.58
N PRO A 248 1.57 12.22 -17.86
CA PRO A 248 2.22 13.06 -18.86
C PRO A 248 1.30 14.16 -19.40
N SER A 249 0.01 14.19 -19.01
CA SER A 249 -0.94 15.19 -19.48
C SER A 249 -0.55 16.60 -19.04
N LYS A 250 -0.77 17.57 -19.92
CA LYS A 250 -0.55 19.00 -19.62
C LYS A 250 -1.47 19.49 -18.51
N ASP A 251 -2.67 18.93 -18.41
CA ASP A 251 -3.66 19.31 -17.39
C ASP A 251 -3.23 18.90 -15.97
N ASP A 252 -2.36 17.89 -15.89
CA ASP A 252 -1.89 17.31 -14.63
C ASP A 252 -0.54 17.85 -14.17
N VAL A 253 0.07 18.80 -14.90
CA VAL A 253 1.42 19.34 -14.58
C VAL A 253 1.52 19.80 -13.13
N GLY A 254 0.48 20.44 -12.59
CA GLY A 254 0.45 20.86 -11.18
C GLY A 254 0.51 19.68 -10.20
N GLU A 255 -0.19 18.58 -10.48
CA GLU A 255 -0.15 17.37 -9.65
C GLU A 255 1.19 16.64 -9.82
N THR A 256 1.71 16.54 -11.05
CA THR A 256 3.03 15.97 -11.34
C THR A 256 4.14 16.69 -10.57
N ILE A 257 4.13 18.03 -10.53
CA ILE A 257 5.08 18.81 -9.72
C ILE A 257 4.94 18.49 -8.22
N CYS A 258 3.71 18.36 -7.72
CA CYS A 258 3.47 18.00 -6.31
C CYS A 258 4.02 16.61 -5.98
N SER A 259 3.72 15.60 -6.80
CA SER A 259 4.16 14.22 -6.63
C SER A 259 5.68 14.09 -6.71
N LEU A 260 6.33 14.73 -7.69
CA LEU A 260 7.79 14.76 -7.79
C LEU A 260 8.43 15.53 -6.63
N GLY A 261 7.81 16.63 -6.19
CA GLY A 261 8.24 17.37 -5.01
C GLY A 261 8.21 16.52 -3.74
N PHE A 262 7.18 15.69 -3.58
CA PHE A 262 7.11 14.70 -2.50
C PHE A 262 8.22 13.65 -2.63
N ALA A 263 8.40 13.06 -3.82
CA ALA A 263 9.44 12.08 -4.11
C ALA A 263 10.84 12.59 -3.75
N LYS A 264 11.15 13.84 -4.14
CA LYS A 264 12.41 14.52 -3.83
C LYS A 264 12.65 14.64 -2.32
N ARG A 265 11.59 14.88 -1.52
CA ARG A 265 11.69 14.93 -0.06
C ARG A 265 11.92 13.53 0.53
N ALA A 266 11.22 12.52 0.02
CA ALA A 266 11.32 11.14 0.48
C ALA A 266 12.70 10.52 0.22
N ARG A 267 13.33 10.82 -0.93
CA ARG A 267 14.66 10.32 -1.31
C ARG A 267 15.77 10.65 -0.31
N LEU A 268 15.61 11.73 0.46
CA LEU A 268 16.63 12.24 1.38
C LEU A 268 16.50 11.70 2.81
N ILE A 269 15.64 10.69 3.03
CA ILE A 269 15.64 9.96 4.29
C ILE A 269 16.82 8.99 4.25
N GLU A 270 17.84 9.27 5.05
CA GLU A 270 18.90 8.30 5.32
C GLU A 270 18.31 7.15 6.12
N SER A 271 18.34 5.94 5.58
CA SER A 271 18.16 4.73 6.39
C SER A 271 19.53 4.29 6.84
N SER A 272 19.88 4.56 8.10
CA SER A 272 21.14 4.07 8.64
C SER A 272 21.00 2.57 8.88
N ARG A 273 21.81 1.77 8.18
CA ARG A 273 22.07 0.39 8.57
C ARG A 273 23.35 0.41 9.39
N GLU A 274 23.23 0.55 10.70
CA GLU A 274 24.21 -0.10 11.56
C GLU A 274 23.85 -1.60 11.52
N LEU A 275 24.61 -2.36 10.74
CA LEU A 275 24.66 -3.81 10.93
C LEU A 275 25.20 -3.99 12.34
N SER A 276 24.32 -4.25 13.30
CA SER A 276 24.73 -4.78 14.59
C SER A 276 25.36 -6.15 14.32
N GLU A 277 26.67 -6.18 14.10
CA GLU A 277 27.46 -7.40 14.21
C GLU A 277 27.18 -7.96 15.60
N VAL A 278 26.57 -9.14 15.63
CA VAL A 278 26.46 -9.93 16.85
C VAL A 278 27.89 -10.31 17.23
N ARG A 279 28.43 -9.62 18.24
CA ARG A 279 29.64 -10.04 18.95
C ARG A 279 29.37 -11.27 19.78
#